data_AF-A0A8D5FX99-F1
#
_entry.id   AF-A0A8D5FX99-F1
#
_cell.length_a   1.000
_cell.length_b   1.000
_cell.length_c   1.000
_cell.angle_alpha   90.00
_cell.angle_beta   90.00
_cell.angle_gamma   90.00
#
_symmetry.space_group_name_H-M   'P 1'
#
loop_
_entity.id
_entity.type
_entity.pdbx_description
1 polymer ?
#
loop_
_entity_poly.entity_id
_entity_poly.type
_entity_poly.pdbx_seq_one_letter_code
_entity_poly.pdbx_strand_id
1 'polypeptide(L)'
;MKKKFLALIYAGAFFLCSSQVSAMTVFSDNFESGSLSQWTAKTGSVYHGQIVSDPVGGTNNVMNFFGMNSGGDIFTSGPGFAAGDYWLSFDYYGNTEAFNIPNNQNTGGYVGISQGFAGIHSWKYATGTASGAQDVLIDDNSWHSYTFNFTAPWAFHLMLEDFRGSGGGAGDAYFDNIILSDTNPVPEPATLVLFGVGLAGLAGIRGRKQRR
;
A
#
# COMPACT_ATOMS: atom_id res chain seq x y z
N MET A 1 -54.64 29.59 0.78
CA MET A 1 -53.66 28.88 -0.09
C MET A 1 -52.18 29.12 0.29
N LYS A 2 -51.82 29.58 1.50
CA LYS A 2 -50.44 29.97 1.87
C LYS A 2 -49.72 29.03 2.86
N LYS A 3 -50.32 27.90 3.27
CA LYS A 3 -49.78 27.03 4.34
C LYS A 3 -49.26 25.65 3.86
N LYS A 4 -49.34 25.35 2.56
CA LYS A 4 -48.91 24.04 2.01
C LYS A 4 -47.54 24.06 1.32
N PHE A 5 -46.91 25.23 1.16
CA PHE A 5 -45.60 25.37 0.52
C PHE A 5 -44.42 25.35 1.50
N LEU A 6 -44.67 25.47 2.81
CA LEU A 6 -43.60 25.49 3.81
C LEU A 6 -43.14 24.07 4.24
N ALA A 7 -43.93 23.05 3.96
CA ALA A 7 -43.62 21.67 4.34
C ALA A 7 -42.57 20.99 3.44
N LEU A 8 -42.32 21.53 2.23
CA LEU A 8 -41.34 20.97 1.30
C LEU A 8 -39.88 21.38 1.60
N ILE A 9 -39.67 22.39 2.45
CA ILE A 9 -38.33 22.90 2.77
C ILE A 9 -37.70 22.17 3.97
N TYR A 10 -38.50 21.55 4.84
CA TYR A 10 -38.00 20.77 5.98
C TYR A 10 -37.76 19.27 5.66
N ALA A 11 -38.29 18.76 4.54
CA ALA A 11 -38.10 17.36 4.15
C ALA A 11 -36.77 17.09 3.41
N GLY A 12 -36.01 18.12 3.03
CA GLY A 12 -34.74 17.98 2.30
C GLY A 12 -33.48 18.10 3.16
N ALA A 13 -33.60 18.33 4.47
CA ALA A 13 -32.48 18.64 5.35
C ALA A 13 -32.06 17.49 6.28
N PHE A 14 -32.50 16.27 6.01
CA PHE A 14 -31.83 15.06 6.53
C PHE A 14 -30.69 14.70 5.57
N PHE A 15 -29.75 15.63 5.40
CA PHE A 15 -28.48 15.31 4.74
C PHE A 15 -27.73 14.37 5.67
N LEU A 16 -27.67 13.11 5.27
CA LEU A 16 -26.84 12.05 5.80
C LEU A 16 -25.47 12.60 6.19
N CYS A 17 -25.27 12.85 7.48
CA CYS A 17 -23.95 13.04 8.06
C CYS A 17 -23.35 11.64 8.21
N SER A 18 -23.05 10.98 7.10
CA SER A 18 -22.20 9.79 7.13
C SER A 18 -20.81 10.27 7.50
N SER A 19 -20.33 9.91 8.69
CA SER A 19 -18.94 10.09 9.09
C SER A 19 -18.07 9.36 8.07
N GLN A 20 -17.45 10.11 7.17
CA GLN A 20 -16.43 9.56 6.28
C GLN A 20 -15.20 9.32 7.15
N VAL A 21 -14.99 8.05 7.49
CA VAL A 21 -13.68 7.60 7.95
C VAL A 21 -12.77 7.74 6.74
N SER A 22 -11.90 8.74 6.78
CA SER A 22 -10.79 8.85 5.85
C SER A 22 -9.72 7.86 6.31
N ALA A 23 -9.21 7.05 5.39
CA ALA A 23 -8.09 6.18 5.71
C ALA A 23 -6.88 7.02 6.14
N MET A 24 -6.27 6.65 7.25
CA MET A 24 -5.02 7.23 7.70
C MET A 24 -3.87 6.35 7.23
N THR A 25 -2.96 6.93 6.44
CA THR A 25 -1.67 6.30 6.17
C THR A 25 -0.89 6.20 7.48
N VAL A 26 -0.64 4.97 7.91
CA VAL A 26 0.12 4.67 9.13
C VAL A 26 1.59 4.36 8.83
N PHE A 27 1.90 4.05 7.57
CA PHE A 27 3.27 3.86 7.09
C PHE A 27 3.34 4.10 5.59
N SER A 28 4.44 4.71 5.14
CA SER A 28 4.77 4.81 3.72
C SER A 28 6.28 4.85 3.49
N ASP A 29 6.74 4.17 2.45
CA ASP A 29 8.12 4.28 1.97
C ASP A 29 8.16 4.16 0.45
N ASN A 30 8.73 5.16 -0.20
CA ASN A 30 9.01 5.19 -1.63
C ASN A 30 10.52 5.22 -1.92
N PHE A 31 11.35 4.97 -0.91
CA PHE A 31 12.81 4.83 -0.99
C PHE A 31 13.61 6.05 -1.51
N GLU A 32 12.94 7.14 -1.89
CA GLU A 32 13.56 8.38 -2.38
C GLU A 32 14.38 9.14 -1.32
N SER A 33 14.25 8.77 -0.04
CA SER A 33 15.12 9.31 1.00
C SER A 33 16.57 8.81 0.92
N GLY A 34 16.81 7.73 0.16
CA GLY A 34 18.10 7.04 0.10
C GLY A 34 18.48 6.32 1.39
N SER A 35 17.54 6.09 2.31
CA SER A 35 17.78 5.45 3.60
C SER A 35 16.72 4.41 3.96
N LEU A 36 17.16 3.28 4.53
CA LEU A 36 16.30 2.24 5.10
C LEU A 36 16.04 2.45 6.60
N SER A 37 16.04 3.69 7.09
CA SER A 37 15.86 4.00 8.52
C SER A 37 14.49 3.58 9.09
N GLN A 38 13.49 3.45 8.22
CA GLN A 38 12.16 2.94 8.55
C GLN A 38 12.09 1.41 8.61
N TRP A 39 13.23 0.75 8.42
CA TRP A 39 13.34 -0.69 8.33
C TRP A 39 14.42 -1.23 9.27
N THR A 40 14.34 -2.52 9.59
CA THR A 40 15.27 -3.20 10.47
C THR A 40 15.44 -4.66 10.08
N ALA A 41 16.48 -5.27 10.62
CA ALA A 41 16.80 -6.67 10.39
C ALA A 41 15.96 -7.60 11.25
N LYS A 42 15.94 -8.86 10.84
CA LYS A 42 15.63 -9.98 11.73
C LYS A 42 16.53 -9.93 12.97
N THR A 43 15.97 -10.25 14.13
CA THR A 43 16.68 -10.36 15.42
C THR A 43 17.87 -11.29 15.27
N GLY A 44 19.05 -10.79 15.66
CA GLY A 44 20.30 -11.56 15.56
C GLY A 44 20.88 -11.68 14.15
N SER A 45 20.36 -10.92 13.18
CA SER A 45 20.81 -10.90 11.79
C SER A 45 21.15 -9.48 11.33
N VAL A 46 21.78 -9.37 10.16
CA VAL A 46 21.75 -8.17 9.32
C VAL A 46 20.56 -8.27 8.36
N TYR A 47 20.00 -7.12 7.95
CA TYR A 47 19.03 -7.10 6.84
C TYR A 47 19.80 -7.09 5.52
N HIS A 48 19.20 -7.65 4.47
CA HIS A 48 19.78 -7.68 3.14
C HIS A 48 19.18 -6.65 2.18
N GLY A 49 18.21 -5.84 2.64
CA GLY A 49 17.67 -4.76 1.83
C GLY A 49 18.72 -3.68 1.52
N GLN A 50 18.65 -3.14 0.32
CA GLN A 50 19.43 -1.99 -0.14
C GLN A 50 18.57 -1.13 -1.07
N ILE A 51 18.91 0.16 -1.17
CA ILE A 51 18.27 1.07 -2.12
C ILE A 51 19.16 1.17 -3.35
N VAL A 52 18.56 0.97 -4.52
CA VAL A 52 19.22 0.99 -5.83
C VAL A 52 18.43 1.86 -6.79
N SER A 53 19.03 2.25 -7.91
CA SER A 53 18.28 2.89 -9.00
C SER A 53 17.29 1.90 -9.62
N ASP A 54 16.15 2.42 -10.09
CA ASP A 54 15.13 1.64 -10.78
C ASP A 54 15.72 0.80 -11.94
N PRO A 55 15.46 -0.53 -11.97
CA PRO A 55 15.99 -1.42 -13.01
C PRO A 55 15.51 -1.07 -14.43
N VAL A 56 14.37 -0.37 -14.58
CA VAL A 56 13.91 0.09 -15.91
C VAL A 56 14.45 1.48 -16.30
N GLY A 57 15.29 2.07 -15.45
CA GLY A 57 15.91 3.37 -15.63
C GLY A 57 15.07 4.55 -15.11
N GLY A 58 15.66 5.75 -15.15
CA GLY A 58 15.06 6.97 -14.60
C GLY A 58 15.83 7.51 -13.39
N THR A 59 15.17 8.35 -12.59
CA THR A 59 15.73 8.92 -11.35
C THR A 59 15.13 8.29 -10.09
N ASN A 60 14.22 7.34 -10.24
CA ASN A 60 13.53 6.67 -9.15
C ASN A 60 14.48 5.70 -8.43
N ASN A 61 14.37 5.63 -7.11
CA ASN A 61 15.08 4.71 -6.26
C ASN A 61 14.10 3.67 -5.74
N VAL A 62 14.54 2.42 -5.72
CA VAL A 62 13.71 1.29 -5.31
C VAL A 62 14.50 0.40 -4.36
N MET A 63 13.81 -0.46 -3.63
CA MET A 63 14.46 -1.40 -2.73
C MET A 63 14.60 -2.77 -3.39
N ASN A 64 15.80 -3.35 -3.32
CA ASN A 64 16.03 -4.76 -3.61
C ASN A 64 16.94 -5.37 -2.54
N PHE A 65 17.42 -6.59 -2.76
CA PHE A 65 18.23 -7.32 -1.79
C PHE A 65 19.65 -7.59 -2.32
N PHE A 66 20.67 -7.48 -1.47
CA PHE A 66 22.04 -7.92 -1.79
C PHE A 66 22.35 -9.33 -1.29
N GLY A 67 21.37 -9.98 -0.66
CA GLY A 67 21.45 -11.34 -0.16
C GLY A 67 20.05 -11.92 -0.01
N MET A 68 19.92 -13.24 -0.09
CA MET A 68 18.65 -13.94 0.07
C MET A 68 18.52 -14.52 1.49
N ASN A 69 17.30 -14.65 2.00
CA ASN A 69 17.07 -15.25 3.32
C ASN A 69 15.77 -16.08 3.36
N SER A 70 15.38 -16.49 4.56
CA SER A 70 14.11 -17.16 4.82
C SER A 70 13.45 -16.65 6.10
N GLY A 71 12.14 -16.42 6.00
CA GLY A 71 11.32 -15.88 7.08
C GLY A 71 11.47 -14.38 7.26
N GLY A 72 11.71 -13.64 6.18
CA GLY A 72 11.87 -12.18 6.16
C GLY A 72 13.33 -11.73 6.18
N ASP A 73 13.67 -10.86 5.23
CA ASP A 73 14.97 -10.17 5.15
C ASP A 73 14.95 -8.84 5.90
N ILE A 74 13.86 -8.11 5.75
CA ILE A 74 13.72 -6.76 6.28
C ILE A 74 12.30 -6.52 6.79
N PHE A 75 12.18 -5.75 7.86
CA PHE A 75 10.94 -5.50 8.58
C PHE A 75 10.77 -4.02 8.87
N THR A 76 9.54 -3.51 8.95
CA THR A 76 9.33 -2.12 9.40
C THR A 76 9.85 -1.92 10.81
N SER A 77 10.59 -0.84 11.05
CA SER A 77 11.17 -0.52 12.35
C SER A 77 10.12 0.05 13.33
N GLY A 78 10.53 0.29 14.59
CA GLY A 78 9.65 0.85 15.62
C GLY A 78 8.83 -0.20 16.39
N PRO A 79 7.74 0.20 17.06
CA PRO A 79 6.94 -0.70 17.92
C PRO A 79 6.04 -1.67 17.16
N GLY A 80 5.98 -1.56 15.83
CA GLY A 80 5.03 -2.29 14.99
C GLY A 80 3.65 -1.62 14.93
N PHE A 81 2.75 -2.26 14.20
CA PHE A 81 1.36 -1.87 14.01
C PHE A 81 0.46 -2.75 14.88
N ALA A 82 -0.66 -2.21 15.35
CA ALA A 82 -1.60 -2.97 16.17
C ALA A 82 -2.31 -4.07 15.36
N ALA A 83 -2.95 -5.01 16.05
CA ALA A 83 -3.93 -5.89 15.41
C ALA A 83 -5.12 -5.07 14.89
N GLY A 84 -5.71 -5.46 13.77
CA GLY A 84 -6.81 -4.73 13.16
C GLY A 84 -6.94 -4.96 11.66
N ASP A 85 -7.84 -4.23 11.03
CA ASP A 85 -8.01 -4.24 9.59
C ASP A 85 -7.09 -3.21 8.94
N TYR A 86 -6.49 -3.57 7.83
CA TYR A 86 -5.53 -2.74 7.12
C TYR A 86 -5.72 -2.86 5.61
N TRP A 87 -5.28 -1.82 4.91
CA TRP A 87 -5.08 -1.81 3.48
C TRP A 87 -3.60 -1.59 3.18
N LEU A 88 -3.03 -2.42 2.32
CA LEU A 88 -1.64 -2.30 1.87
C LEU A 88 -1.61 -2.12 0.35
N SER A 89 -0.79 -1.18 -0.12
CA SER A 89 -0.33 -1.13 -1.50
C SER A 89 1.17 -1.15 -1.60
N PHE A 90 1.68 -1.66 -2.72
CA PHE A 90 3.08 -1.61 -3.09
C PHE A 90 3.22 -1.87 -4.59
N ASP A 91 4.33 -1.43 -5.16
CA ASP A 91 4.76 -1.81 -6.49
C ASP A 91 5.83 -2.90 -6.39
N TYR A 92 5.81 -3.81 -7.36
CA TYR A 92 6.76 -4.90 -7.43
C TYR A 92 7.25 -5.13 -8.86
N TYR A 93 8.54 -5.43 -8.99
CA TYR A 93 9.19 -5.79 -10.24
C TYR A 93 10.07 -7.03 -10.01
N GLY A 94 9.79 -8.09 -10.77
CA GLY A 94 10.60 -9.30 -10.81
C GLY A 94 11.50 -9.33 -12.04
N ASN A 95 12.83 -9.28 -11.83
CA ASN A 95 13.85 -9.31 -12.88
C ASN A 95 14.26 -10.74 -13.22
N THR A 96 13.47 -11.38 -14.07
CA THR A 96 13.73 -12.73 -14.56
C THR A 96 14.98 -12.83 -15.45
N GLU A 97 15.36 -11.73 -16.12
CA GLU A 97 16.52 -11.69 -17.00
C GLU A 97 17.85 -11.74 -16.24
N ALA A 98 17.91 -11.19 -15.02
CA ALA A 98 19.13 -11.17 -14.20
C ALA A 98 19.75 -12.56 -13.99
N PHE A 99 18.92 -13.60 -13.92
CA PHE A 99 19.36 -14.98 -13.69
C PHE A 99 18.85 -15.96 -14.76
N ASN A 100 18.37 -15.46 -15.90
CA ASN A 100 17.82 -16.27 -16.99
C ASN A 100 16.71 -17.23 -16.50
N ILE A 101 15.87 -16.72 -15.61
CA ILE A 101 14.70 -17.39 -15.07
C ILE A 101 13.60 -17.28 -16.14
N PRO A 102 12.86 -18.36 -16.46
CA PRO A 102 11.70 -18.21 -17.33
C PRO A 102 10.64 -17.33 -16.65
N ASN A 103 9.92 -16.51 -17.42
CA ASN A 103 8.87 -15.65 -16.88
C ASN A 103 7.90 -16.42 -15.96
N ASN A 104 7.52 -15.80 -14.84
CA ASN A 104 6.69 -16.38 -13.79
C ASN A 104 7.26 -17.63 -13.11
N GLN A 105 8.60 -17.76 -13.01
CA GLN A 105 9.26 -18.85 -12.26
C GLN A 105 9.96 -18.41 -10.98
N ASN A 106 9.33 -17.49 -10.23
CA ASN A 106 9.66 -17.21 -8.83
C ASN A 106 11.05 -16.58 -8.67
N THR A 107 11.15 -15.27 -8.90
CA THR A 107 12.37 -14.49 -8.59
C THR A 107 12.67 -14.50 -7.09
N GLY A 108 11.66 -14.61 -6.24
CA GLY A 108 11.83 -14.74 -4.79
C GLY A 108 11.24 -13.58 -4.01
N GLY A 109 10.53 -12.66 -4.63
CA GLY A 109 9.81 -11.60 -3.90
C GLY A 109 8.70 -12.15 -3.01
N TYR A 110 8.69 -11.75 -1.73
CA TYR A 110 7.60 -12.01 -0.78
C TYR A 110 7.26 -10.74 0.02
N VAL A 111 5.96 -10.51 0.26
CA VAL A 111 5.43 -9.47 1.14
C VAL A 111 4.54 -10.12 2.19
N GLY A 112 4.76 -9.79 3.45
CA GLY A 112 4.00 -10.39 4.55
C GLY A 112 3.92 -9.51 5.78
N ILE A 113 3.41 -10.13 6.84
CA ILE A 113 3.40 -9.57 8.19
C ILE A 113 4.07 -10.54 9.16
N SER A 114 4.86 -10.03 10.12
CA SER A 114 5.52 -10.83 11.17
C SER A 114 5.31 -10.25 12.56
N GLN A 115 5.11 -11.13 13.54
CA GLN A 115 5.14 -10.78 14.95
C GLN A 115 6.60 -10.64 15.38
N GLY A 116 7.06 -9.42 15.65
CA GLY A 116 8.49 -9.16 15.88
C GLY A 116 9.37 -9.47 14.65
N PHE A 117 10.64 -9.84 14.89
CA PHE A 117 11.68 -9.91 13.85
C PHE A 117 12.48 -11.22 13.92
N ALA A 118 12.11 -12.36 13.36
CA ALA A 118 10.79 -12.74 12.92
C ALA A 118 10.17 -13.61 14.01
N GLY A 119 8.85 -13.65 14.04
CA GLY A 119 8.08 -14.59 14.86
C GLY A 119 7.08 -15.34 14.00
N ILE A 120 5.87 -15.50 14.53
CA ILE A 120 4.73 -15.99 13.75
C ILE A 120 4.49 -15.00 12.61
N HIS A 121 4.35 -15.48 11.38
CA HIS A 121 4.18 -14.63 10.21
C HIS A 121 3.17 -15.20 9.22
N SER A 122 2.68 -14.33 8.34
CA SER A 122 1.77 -14.66 7.24
C SER A 122 2.23 -13.92 5.99
N TRP A 123 2.57 -14.68 4.96
CA TRP A 123 2.81 -14.16 3.62
C TRP A 123 1.49 -13.79 2.97
N LYS A 124 1.44 -12.62 2.33
CA LYS A 124 0.26 -12.11 1.64
C LYS A 124 0.44 -12.25 0.14
N TYR A 125 1.58 -11.79 -0.36
CA TYR A 125 1.99 -11.93 -1.75
C TYR A 125 3.33 -12.63 -1.83
N ALA A 126 3.49 -13.45 -2.86
CA ALA A 126 4.73 -14.11 -3.17
C ALA A 126 4.85 -14.45 -4.64
N THR A 127 6.06 -14.53 -5.15
CA THR A 127 6.33 -15.04 -6.50
C THR A 127 6.21 -16.58 -6.60
N GLY A 128 6.13 -17.29 -5.47
CA GLY A 128 5.88 -18.73 -5.40
C GLY A 128 4.82 -19.12 -4.36
N THR A 129 4.11 -20.23 -4.59
CA THR A 129 3.04 -20.71 -3.68
C THR A 129 3.54 -21.59 -2.53
N ALA A 130 4.82 -21.96 -2.53
CA ALA A 130 5.41 -22.91 -1.59
C ALA A 130 5.29 -22.48 -0.11
N SER A 131 5.15 -21.18 0.16
CA SER A 131 5.15 -20.61 1.52
C SER A 131 3.75 -20.24 2.03
N GLY A 132 2.68 -20.63 1.33
CA GLY A 132 1.30 -20.36 1.76
C GLY A 132 0.88 -18.89 1.62
N ALA A 133 1.52 -18.15 0.72
CA ALA A 133 1.07 -16.81 0.33
C ALA A 133 -0.36 -16.85 -0.22
N GLN A 134 -1.11 -15.78 0.00
CA GLN A 134 -2.52 -15.70 -0.40
C GLN A 134 -2.67 -15.50 -1.90
N ASP A 135 -1.80 -14.66 -2.49
CA ASP A 135 -1.80 -14.33 -3.90
C ASP A 135 -0.37 -14.34 -4.50
N VAL A 136 -0.31 -14.34 -5.83
CA VAL A 136 0.94 -14.51 -6.60
C VAL A 136 1.40 -13.18 -7.20
N LEU A 137 2.68 -12.86 -7.01
CA LEU A 137 3.38 -11.77 -7.69
C LEU A 137 3.78 -12.21 -9.11
N ILE A 138 3.67 -11.28 -10.06
CA ILE A 138 4.02 -11.49 -11.46
C ILE A 138 5.49 -11.15 -11.69
N ASP A 139 6.21 -12.08 -12.32
CA ASP A 139 7.62 -11.96 -12.70
C ASP A 139 7.74 -11.90 -14.24
N ASP A 140 7.60 -10.71 -14.82
CA ASP A 140 7.60 -10.51 -16.28
C ASP A 140 8.44 -9.29 -16.74
N ASN A 141 9.41 -8.88 -15.91
CA ASN A 141 10.27 -7.72 -16.15
C ASN A 141 9.49 -6.40 -16.35
N SER A 142 8.30 -6.30 -15.75
CA SER A 142 7.50 -5.07 -15.70
C SER A 142 7.09 -4.75 -14.26
N TRP A 143 6.88 -3.46 -13.99
CA TRP A 143 6.33 -3.01 -12.71
C TRP A 143 4.84 -3.34 -12.64
N HIS A 144 4.42 -3.93 -11.53
CA HIS A 144 3.01 -4.21 -11.22
C HIS A 144 2.65 -3.60 -9.86
N SER A 145 1.47 -2.98 -9.80
CA SER A 145 0.93 -2.44 -8.56
C SER A 145 -0.04 -3.43 -7.92
N TYR A 146 0.15 -3.66 -6.62
CA TYR A 146 -0.69 -4.56 -5.83
C TYR A 146 -1.40 -3.78 -4.74
N THR A 147 -2.65 -4.14 -4.49
CA THR A 147 -3.42 -3.59 -3.38
C THR A 147 -4.27 -4.68 -2.76
N PHE A 148 -4.34 -4.74 -1.44
CA PHE A 148 -5.21 -5.71 -0.77
C PHE A 148 -5.59 -5.25 0.64
N ASN A 149 -6.73 -5.76 1.10
CA ASN A 149 -7.17 -5.62 2.48
C ASN A 149 -6.83 -6.87 3.26
N PHE A 150 -6.44 -6.73 4.52
CA PHE A 150 -6.23 -7.86 5.41
C PHE A 150 -6.56 -7.51 6.85
N THR A 151 -6.95 -8.53 7.63
CA THR A 151 -7.05 -8.42 9.09
C THR A 151 -5.78 -9.00 9.70
N ALA A 152 -5.04 -8.17 10.42
CA ALA A 152 -3.92 -8.58 11.26
C ALA A 152 -4.45 -9.15 12.59
N PRO A 153 -4.27 -10.46 12.88
CA PRO A 153 -4.80 -11.05 14.11
C PRO A 153 -3.96 -10.70 15.37
N TRP A 154 -2.82 -10.04 15.19
CA TRP A 154 -1.87 -9.66 16.23
C TRP A 154 -1.08 -8.42 15.81
N ALA A 155 -0.37 -7.80 16.75
CA ALA A 155 0.50 -6.66 16.45
C ALA A 155 1.72 -7.08 15.62
N PHE A 156 1.98 -6.37 14.52
CA PHE A 156 2.83 -6.85 13.43
C PHE A 156 3.83 -5.82 12.92
N HIS A 157 4.84 -6.30 12.20
CA HIS A 157 5.67 -5.53 11.29
C HIS A 157 5.38 -5.98 9.87
N LEU A 158 5.39 -5.05 8.91
CA LEU A 158 5.49 -5.46 7.50
C LEU A 158 6.85 -6.10 7.30
N MET A 159 6.91 -7.12 6.46
CA MET A 159 8.15 -7.81 6.14
C MET A 159 8.25 -8.06 4.63
N LEU A 160 9.46 -7.95 4.12
CA LEU A 160 9.81 -8.24 2.74
C LEU A 160 10.94 -9.26 2.71
N GLU A 161 11.00 -10.03 1.64
CA GLU A 161 12.01 -11.07 1.45
C GLU A 161 12.33 -11.28 -0.02
N ASP A 162 13.60 -11.61 -0.25
CA ASP A 162 14.10 -12.31 -1.42
C ASP A 162 14.42 -13.75 -0.98
N PHE A 163 13.50 -14.66 -1.30
CA PHE A 163 13.45 -15.97 -0.68
C PHE A 163 14.52 -16.90 -1.24
N ARG A 164 15.44 -17.35 -0.37
CA ARG A 164 16.56 -18.24 -0.74
C ARG A 164 16.20 -19.55 -1.46
N GLY A 165 14.93 -19.95 -1.43
CA GLY A 165 14.41 -21.14 -2.12
C GLY A 165 13.72 -20.82 -3.45
N SER A 166 13.84 -19.59 -3.94
CA SER A 166 13.34 -19.15 -5.24
C SER A 166 14.17 -19.71 -6.40
N GLY A 167 13.70 -19.52 -7.63
CA GLY A 167 14.44 -19.89 -8.84
C GLY A 167 15.54 -18.89 -9.22
N GLY A 168 15.57 -17.74 -8.54
CA GLY A 168 16.44 -16.62 -8.82
C GLY A 168 17.60 -16.44 -7.85
N GLY A 169 18.04 -15.20 -7.71
CA GLY A 169 19.19 -14.83 -6.90
C GLY A 169 19.07 -13.40 -6.37
N ALA A 170 19.87 -13.10 -5.34
CA ALA A 170 19.84 -11.80 -4.69
C ALA A 170 19.80 -10.62 -5.68
N GLY A 171 18.76 -9.81 -5.55
CA GLY A 171 18.64 -8.55 -6.28
C GLY A 171 17.80 -8.63 -7.56
N ASP A 172 17.01 -9.68 -7.73
CA ASP A 172 16.00 -9.79 -8.78
C ASP A 172 14.57 -9.46 -8.32
N ALA A 173 14.32 -9.33 -7.01
CA ALA A 173 13.06 -8.89 -6.44
C ALA A 173 13.13 -7.42 -5.98
N TYR A 174 12.33 -6.56 -6.60
CA TYR A 174 12.31 -5.12 -6.33
C TYR A 174 10.95 -4.67 -5.80
N PHE A 175 10.96 -3.74 -4.85
CA PHE A 175 9.78 -3.17 -4.23
C PHE A 175 9.85 -1.65 -4.22
N ASP A 176 8.69 -1.01 -4.39
CA ASP A 176 8.54 0.45 -4.31
C ASP A 176 7.14 0.85 -3.81
N ASN A 177 6.96 2.14 -3.50
CA ASN A 177 5.68 2.79 -3.20
C ASN A 177 4.82 2.02 -2.17
N ILE A 178 5.45 1.57 -1.09
CA ILE A 178 4.78 0.81 -0.04
C ILE A 178 3.95 1.78 0.79
N ILE A 179 2.65 1.51 0.93
CA ILE A 179 1.72 2.32 1.72
C ILE A 179 0.82 1.39 2.54
N LEU A 180 0.82 1.57 3.86
CA LEU A 180 -0.10 0.90 4.77
C LEU A 180 -1.07 1.93 5.37
N SER A 181 -2.36 1.61 5.34
CA SER A 181 -3.42 2.43 5.91
C SER A 181 -4.31 1.60 6.85
N ASP A 182 -4.83 2.24 7.88
CA ASP A 182 -5.70 1.62 8.92
C ASP A 182 -7.12 1.26 8.43
N THR A 183 -7.49 1.71 7.23
CA THR A 183 -8.70 1.32 6.51
C THR A 183 -8.45 1.46 5.00
N ASN A 184 -9.31 0.88 4.17
CA ASN A 184 -9.24 1.08 2.72
C ASN A 184 -9.50 2.57 2.40
N PRO A 185 -8.62 3.27 1.67
CA PRO A 185 -8.89 4.64 1.23
C PRO A 185 -10.20 4.71 0.45
N VAL A 186 -11.18 5.39 1.03
CA VAL A 186 -12.45 5.68 0.36
C VAL A 186 -12.19 6.79 -0.66
N PRO A 187 -12.58 6.62 -1.94
CA PRO A 187 -12.46 7.69 -2.92
C PRO A 187 -13.06 8.98 -2.40
N GLU A 188 -12.37 10.10 -2.62
CA GLU A 188 -12.74 11.39 -2.07
C GLU A 188 -14.25 11.60 -2.21
N PRO A 189 -14.90 11.93 -1.09
CA PRO A 189 -16.33 11.85 -1.04
C PRO A 189 -16.95 12.85 -1.99
N ALA A 190 -18.02 12.43 -2.68
CA ALA A 190 -18.84 13.29 -3.54
C ALA A 190 -19.35 14.57 -2.83
N THR A 191 -19.15 14.70 -1.51
CA THR A 191 -19.30 15.94 -0.75
C THR A 191 -18.40 17.07 -1.24
N LEU A 192 -17.18 16.83 -1.74
CA LEU A 192 -16.38 17.91 -2.34
C LEU A 192 -16.98 18.42 -3.65
N VAL A 193 -17.47 17.51 -4.49
CA VAL A 193 -18.22 17.86 -5.70
C VAL A 193 -19.52 18.59 -5.34
N LEU A 194 -20.28 18.07 -4.37
CA LEU A 194 -21.53 18.68 -3.91
C LEU A 194 -21.30 20.05 -3.26
N PHE A 195 -20.22 20.21 -2.50
CA PHE A 195 -19.79 21.47 -1.92
C PHE A 195 -19.43 22.47 -3.02
N GLY A 196 -18.64 22.05 -4.02
CA GLY A 196 -18.30 22.86 -5.18
C GLY A 196 -19.54 23.30 -5.99
N VAL A 197 -20.44 22.37 -6.28
CA VAL A 197 -21.70 22.67 -7.00
C VAL A 197 -22.63 23.54 -6.15
N GLY A 198 -22.68 23.33 -4.83
CA GLY A 198 -23.44 24.15 -3.88
C GLY A 198 -22.95 25.60 -3.85
N LEU A 199 -21.63 25.81 -3.78
CA LEU A 199 -21.02 27.15 -3.85
C LEU A 199 -21.28 27.83 -5.19
N ALA A 200 -21.14 27.10 -6.31
CA ALA A 200 -21.43 27.62 -7.64
C ALA A 200 -22.91 28.04 -7.78
N GLY A 201 -23.84 27.24 -7.25
CA GLY A 201 -25.26 27.55 -7.20
C GLY A 201 -25.56 28.83 -6.42
N LEU A 202 -24.95 29.00 -5.23
CA LEU A 202 -25.11 30.20 -4.40
C LEU A 202 -24.54 31.46 -5.07
N ALA A 203 -23.37 31.35 -5.72
CA ALA A 203 -22.77 32.44 -6.48
C ALA A 203 -23.65 32.87 -7.68
N GLY A 204 -24.23 31.91 -8.41
CA GLY A 204 -25.14 32.17 -9.52
C GLY A 204 -26.43 32.90 -9.10
N ILE A 205 -27.00 32.54 -7.94
CA ILE A 205 -28.18 33.22 -7.39
C ILE A 205 -27.86 34.68 -7.00
N ARG A 206 -26.69 34.91 -6.39
CA ARG A 206 -26.25 36.26 -6.00
C ARG A 206 -26.00 37.16 -7.23
N GLY A 207 -25.41 36.63 -8.29
CA GLY A 207 -25.15 37.36 -9.53
C GLY A 207 -26.42 37.82 -10.27
N ARG A 208 -27.52 37.05 -10.18
CA ARG A 208 -28.83 37.45 -10.75
C ARG A 208 -29.50 38.59 -9.99
N LYS A 209 -29.28 38.70 -8.67
CA LYS A 209 -29.88 39.74 -7.83
C LYS A 209 -29.24 41.12 -8.01
N GLN A 210 -27.97 41.19 -8.43
CA GLN A 210 -27.27 42.45 -8.67
C GLN A 210 -27.51 43.05 -10.06
N ARG A 211 -28.12 42.29 -10.99
CA ARG A 211 -28.43 42.71 -12.37
C ARG A 211 -29.89 43.14 -12.57
N ARG A 212 -30.67 43.20 -11.50
CA ARG A 212 -32.04 43.75 -11.46
C ARG A 212 -32.05 44.96 -10.55
#